data_AF-A0A920T662-F1
#
_entry.id   AF-A0A920T662-F1
#
_cell.length_a   1.000
_cell.length_b   1.000
_cell.length_c   1.000
_cell.angle_alpha   90.00
_cell.angle_beta   90.00
_cell.angle_gamma   90.00
#
_symmetry.space_group_name_H-M   'P 1'
#
loop_
_entity.id
_entity.type
_entity.pdbx_description
1 polymer ?
#
loop_
_entity_poly.entity_id
_entity_poly.type
_entity_poly.pdbx_seq_one_letter_code
_entity_poly.pdbx_strand_id
1 'polypeptide(L)' 'MITLIKHYYLLKKIVERNGDVLFVGTKKHAKDVIQQEADRCGMFYVVERWLGEPLQIFLLLKKALKDFNVRERRF' A
#
# COMPACT_ATOMS: atom_id res chain seq x y z
N MET A 1 14.45 -10.55 16.79
CA MET A 1 13.10 -10.56 17.39
C MET A 1 12.60 -9.19 17.83
N ILE A 2 13.38 -8.40 18.58
CA ILE A 2 12.94 -7.07 19.10
C ILE A 2 12.49 -6.12 17.98
N THR A 3 13.17 -6.13 16.83
CA THR A 3 12.88 -5.27 15.69
C THR A 3 11.49 -5.55 15.09
N LEU A 4 11.08 -6.81 14.95
CA LEU A 4 9.78 -7.16 14.35
C LEU A 4 8.61 -6.65 15.22
N ILE A 5 8.74 -6.82 16.53
CA ILE A 5 7.74 -6.36 17.51
C ILE A 5 7.57 -4.84 17.42
N LYS A 6 8.68 -4.09 17.29
CA LYS A 6 8.64 -2.63 17.12
C LYS A 6 7.88 -2.20 15.85
N HIS A 7 8.14 -2.85 14.72
CA HIS A 7 7.44 -2.53 13.45
C HIS A 7 5.95 -2.88 13.51
N TYR A 8 5.59 -3.99 14.17
CA TYR A 8 4.19 -4.34 14.39
C TYR A 8 3.42 -3.25 15.16
N TYR A 9 3.98 -2.77 16.29
CA TYR A 9 3.34 -1.69 17.05
C TYR A 9 3.26 -0.37 16.28
N LEU A 10 4.25 -0.08 15.43
CA LEU A 10 4.21 1.10 14.57
C LEU A 10 3.09 1.00 13.54
N LEU A 11 2.98 -0.13 12.82
CA LEU A 11 1.92 -0.37 11.84
C LEU A 11 0.54 -0.30 12.49
N LYS A 12 0.38 -0.93 13.66
CA LYS A 12 -0.87 -0.86 14.43
C LYS A 12 -1.27 0.59 14.72
N LYS A 13 -0.34 1.43 15.19
CA LYS A 13 -0.59 2.85 15.46
C LYS A 13 -0.97 3.66 14.21
N ILE A 14 -0.46 3.31 13.04
CA ILE A 14 -0.79 3.97 11.77
C ILE A 14 -2.22 3.61 11.36
N VAL A 15 -2.55 2.33 11.40
CA VAL A 15 -3.89 1.83 11.01
C VAL A 15 -4.96 2.29 12.00
N GLU A 16 -4.68 2.34 13.30
CA GLU A 16 -5.58 2.90 14.32
C GLU A 16 -5.96 4.37 14.06
N ARG A 17 -5.14 5.10 13.31
CA ARG A 17 -5.39 6.50 12.92
C ARG A 17 -6.07 6.62 11.56
N ASN A 18 -6.63 5.54 11.03
CA ASN A 18 -7.14 5.43 9.65
C ASN A 18 -6.08 5.82 8.60
N GLY A 19 -4.81 5.50 8.86
CA GLY A 19 -3.74 5.71 7.90
C GLY A 19 -3.69 4.58 6.87
N ASP A 20 -3.57 4.95 5.60
CA ASP A 20 -3.40 3.99 4.51
C ASP A 20 -1.97 3.42 4.48
N VAL A 21 -1.86 2.11 4.21
CA VAL A 21 -0.56 1.42 4.06
C VAL A 21 -0.40 0.98 2.61
N LEU A 22 0.76 1.31 2.02
CA LEU A 22 1.14 0.87 0.67
C LEU A 22 2.16 -0.26 0.78
N PHE A 23 1.80 -1.44 0.30
CA PHE A 23 2.72 -2.57 0.17
C PHE A 23 3.55 -2.43 -1.11
N VAL A 24 4.85 -2.65 -1.03
CA VAL A 24 5.74 -2.54 -2.20
C VAL A 24 6.63 -3.76 -2.29
N GLY A 25 6.59 -4.45 -3.43
CA GLY A 25 7.58 -5.46 -3.73
C GLY A 25 7.60 -5.86 -5.19
N THR A 26 8.68 -5.48 -5.83
CA THR A 26 8.90 -5.62 -7.27
C THR A 26 9.63 -6.91 -7.65
N LYS A 27 10.11 -7.68 -6.65
CA LYS A 27 10.78 -8.96 -6.87
C LYS A 27 9.79 -10.02 -7.31
N LYS A 28 10.15 -10.82 -8.32
CA LYS A 28 9.29 -11.87 -8.91
C LYS A 28 8.65 -12.78 -7.87
N HIS A 29 9.40 -13.24 -6.86
CA HIS A 29 8.89 -14.11 -5.79
C HIS A 29 8.04 -13.38 -4.73
N ALA A 30 8.12 -12.05 -4.66
CA ALA A 30 7.39 -11.25 -3.68
C ALA A 30 6.08 -10.66 -4.26
N LYS A 31 5.93 -10.64 -5.59
CA LYS A 31 4.76 -10.05 -6.26
C LYS A 31 3.47 -10.70 -5.78
N ASP A 32 3.37 -12.03 -5.92
CA ASP A 32 2.15 -12.77 -5.60
C ASP A 32 1.79 -12.67 -4.11
N VAL A 33 2.80 -12.77 -3.23
CA VAL A 33 2.63 -12.68 -1.78
C VAL A 33 2.13 -11.30 -1.36
N ILE A 34 2.70 -10.24 -1.93
CA ILE A 34 2.34 -8.87 -1.56
C ILE A 34 0.95 -8.51 -2.07
N GLN A 35 0.62 -8.92 -3.29
CA GLN A 35 -0.72 -8.72 -3.84
C GLN A 35 -1.76 -9.43 -2.97
N GLN A 36 -1.55 -10.72 -2.66
CA GLN A 36 -2.48 -11.50 -1.87
C GLN A 36 -2.71 -10.93 -0.46
N GLU A 37 -1.66 -10.51 0.25
CA GLU A 37 -1.80 -9.97 1.61
C GLU A 37 -2.40 -8.55 1.62
N ALA A 38 -2.11 -7.74 0.60
CA ALA A 38 -2.72 -6.42 0.45
C ALA A 38 -4.21 -6.53 0.12
N ASP A 39 -4.59 -7.43 -0.79
CA ASP A 39 -6.00 -7.70 -1.13
C ASP A 39 -6.77 -8.24 0.08
N ARG A 40 -6.15 -9.13 0.87
CA ARG A 40 -6.74 -9.67 2.11
C ARG A 40 -7.05 -8.58 3.14
N CYS A 41 -6.19 -7.57 3.23
CA CYS A 41 -6.33 -6.46 4.16
C CYS A 41 -7.11 -5.27 3.58
N GLY A 42 -7.50 -5.31 2.29
CA GLY A 42 -8.11 -4.18 1.59
C GLY A 42 -7.18 -2.97 1.46
N MET A 43 -5.86 -3.19 1.40
CA MET A 43 -4.83 -2.15 1.37
C MET A 43 -4.20 -2.03 -0.02
N PHE A 44 -3.50 -0.93 -0.27
CA PHE A 44 -2.89 -0.66 -1.58
C PHE A 44 -1.58 -1.43 -1.75
N TYR A 45 -1.25 -1.83 -2.99
CA TYR A 45 0.02 -2.46 -3.30
C TYR A 45 0.64 -1.97 -4.62
N VAL A 46 1.96 -2.11 -4.74
CA VAL A 46 2.65 -2.04 -6.02
C VAL A 46 3.64 -3.19 -6.17
N VAL A 47 3.40 -4.00 -7.20
CA VAL A 47 4.22 -5.18 -7.55
C VAL A 47 5.02 -4.98 -8.83
N GLU A 48 4.66 -4.00 -9.66
CA GLU A 48 5.38 -3.72 -10.89
C GLU A 48 6.55 -2.76 -10.70
N ARG A 49 7.56 -2.92 -11.55
CA ARG A 49 8.74 -2.05 -11.54
C ARG A 49 8.31 -0.61 -11.85
N TRP A 50 8.68 0.32 -10.99
CA TRP A 50 8.47 1.74 -11.21
C TRP A 50 9.43 2.23 -12.29
N LEU A 51 8.88 2.70 -13.41
CA LEU A 51 9.62 3.45 -14.43
C LEU A 51 9.30 4.93 -14.20
N GLY A 52 10.12 5.63 -13.40
CA GLY A 52 10.00 7.06 -13.13
C GLY A 52 10.56 7.50 -11.77
N GLU A 53 10.65 8.82 -11.56
CA GLU A 53 11.06 9.44 -10.30
C GLU A 53 9.99 9.24 -9.20
N PRO A 54 10.35 8.87 -7.95
CA PRO A 54 9.39 8.49 -6.90
C PRO A 54 8.30 9.53 -6.59
N LEU A 55 8.60 10.83 -6.71
CA LEU A 55 7.69 11.93 -6.38
C LEU A 55 6.50 12.03 -7.36
N GLN A 56 6.76 11.82 -8.65
CA GLN A 56 5.75 11.95 -9.70
C GLN A 56 4.76 10.78 -9.62
N ILE A 57 5.27 9.58 -9.28
CA ILE A 57 4.48 8.37 -9.09
C ILE A 57 3.61 8.47 -7.84
N PHE A 58 4.13 9.02 -6.74
CA PHE A 58 3.34 9.24 -5.53
C PHE A 58 2.12 10.14 -5.77
N LEU A 59 2.30 11.22 -6.54
CA LEU A 59 1.20 12.12 -6.92
C LEU A 59 0.15 11.41 -7.79
N LEU A 60 0.59 10.57 -8.73
CA LEU A 60 -0.31 9.80 -9.60
C LEU A 60 -1.09 8.74 -8.82
N LEU A 61 -0.43 7.98 -7.95
CA LEU A 61 -1.05 7.00 -7.07
C LEU A 61 -2.07 7.69 -6.15
N LYS A 62 -1.69 8.77 -5.48
CA LYS A 62 -2.59 9.54 -4.61
C LYS A 62 -3.84 10.04 -5.36
N LYS A 63 -3.68 10.43 -6.63
CA LYS A 63 -4.81 10.82 -7.48
C LYS A 63 -5.70 9.62 -7.81
N ALA A 64 -5.14 8.49 -8.20
CA ALA A 64 -5.89 7.25 -8.47
C ALA A 64 -6.66 6.76 -7.24
N LEU A 65 -6.06 6.82 -6.04
CA LEU A 65 -6.73 6.46 -4.79
C LEU A 65 -7.89 7.41 -4.44
N LYS A 66 -7.70 8.71 -4.66
CA LYS A 66 -8.76 9.71 -4.46
C LYS A 66 -9.93 9.46 -5.41
N ASP A 67 -9.64 9.16 -6.68
CA ASP A 67 -10.66 8.95 -7.71
C ASP A 67 -11.41 7.61 -7.52
N PHE A 68 -10.75 6.58 -6.97
CA PHE A 68 -11.38 5.30 -6.59
C PHE A 68 -12.41 5.49 -5.47
N ASN A 69 -12.05 6.18 -4.38
CA ASN A 69 -12.97 6.49 -3.27
C ASN A 69 -14.19 7.35 -3.69
N VAL A 70 -14.02 8.21 -4.70
CA VAL A 70 -15.12 9.03 -5.24
C VAL A 70 -16.10 8.19 -6.07
N ARG A 71 -15.63 7.12 -6.73
CA ARG A 71 -16.51 6.19 -7.46
C ARG A 71 -17.28 5.28 -6.52
N GLU A 72 -16.65 4.80 -5.44
CA GLU A 72 -17.31 3.94 -4.46
C GLU A 72 -18.42 4.66 -3.69
N ARG A 73 -18.30 5.97 -3.43
CA ARG A 73 -19.36 6.79 -2.81
C ARG A 73 -20.54 7.16 -3.72
N ARG A 74 -20.45 6.90 -5.03
CA ARG A 74 -21.52 7.20 -6.01
C ARG A 74 -22.43 6.01 -6.29
N PHE A 75 -22.12 4.85 -5.72
CA PHE A 75 -22.98 3.67 -5.64
C PHE A 75 -23.34 3.42 -4.18
#